data_AF-A0AAW7E5K8-F1
#
_entry.id   AF-A0AAW7E5K8-F1
#
_cell.length_a   1.000
_cell.length_b   1.000
_cell.length_c   1.000
_cell.angle_alpha   90.00
_cell.angle_beta   90.00
_cell.angle_gamma   90.00
#
_symmetry.space_group_name_H-M   'P 1'
#
loop_
_entity.id
_entity.type
_entity.pdbx_description
1 polymer ?
#
loop_
_entity_poly.entity_id
_entity_poly.type
_entity_poly.pdbx_seq_one_letter_code
_entity_poly.pdbx_strand_id
1 'polypeptide(L)'
;MIPELEQKYQQLTEAQKEIFRGYGLRQVKHFVELSLPKIEATLPQQGKVLGINAEGKVQAMNTETQQVYLWISDQQWQAAKTKSSHVDLKEDFLAVWEIFDLQHQDLISLSHIHRDFLENNPIN
;
A
#
# COMPACT_ATOMS: atom_id res chain seq x y z
N MET A 1 -23.00 7.54 2.44
CA MET A 1 -21.89 6.57 2.40
C MET A 1 -21.32 6.45 0.99
N ILE A 2 -22.09 6.05 -0.03
CA ILE A 2 -21.61 6.01 -1.43
C ILE A 2 -21.17 7.39 -1.98
N PRO A 3 -21.90 8.51 -1.76
CA PRO A 3 -21.51 9.80 -2.35
C PRO A 3 -20.20 10.36 -1.79
N GLU A 4 -19.95 10.18 -0.48
CA GLU A 4 -18.70 10.63 0.15
C GLU A 4 -17.51 9.75 -0.27
N LEU A 5 -17.73 8.44 -0.38
CA LEU A 5 -16.72 7.50 -0.86
C LEU A 5 -16.33 7.80 -2.32
N GLU A 6 -17.31 8.09 -3.18
CA GLU A 6 -17.07 8.49 -4.57
C GLU A 6 -16.29 9.81 -4.66
N GLN A 7 -16.66 10.83 -3.87
CA GLN A 7 -15.93 12.09 -3.81
C GLN A 7 -14.47 11.91 -3.37
N LYS A 8 -14.21 11.05 -2.39
CA LYS A 8 -12.85 10.68 -1.95
C LYS A 8 -12.11 9.90 -3.03
N TYR A 9 -12.78 8.98 -3.71
CA TYR A 9 -12.20 8.20 -4.82
C TYR A 9 -11.79 9.10 -6.01
N GLN A 10 -12.55 10.14 -6.33
CA GLN A 10 -12.20 11.08 -7.41
C GLN A 10 -11.00 11.98 -7.08
N GLN A 11 -10.62 12.10 -5.81
CA GLN A 11 -9.40 12.83 -5.41
C GLN A 11 -8.12 12.02 -5.64
N LEU A 12 -8.24 10.71 -5.86
CA LEU A 12 -7.10 9.82 -6.06
C LEU A 12 -6.46 10.05 -7.42
N THR A 13 -5.13 9.94 -7.46
CA THR A 13 -4.39 9.75 -8.72
C THR A 13 -4.69 8.36 -9.30
N GLU A 14 -4.34 8.13 -10.57
CA GLU A 14 -4.56 6.81 -11.18
C GLU A 14 -3.79 5.68 -10.45
N ALA A 15 -2.55 5.94 -10.01
CA ALA A 15 -1.79 4.98 -9.21
C ALA A 15 -2.51 4.63 -7.88
N GLN A 16 -3.07 5.64 -7.21
CA GLN A 16 -3.83 5.46 -5.98
C GLN A 16 -5.17 4.74 -6.20
N LYS A 17 -5.82 4.97 -7.36
CA LYS A 17 -7.01 4.21 -7.76
C LYS A 17 -6.68 2.74 -8.03
N GLU A 18 -5.53 2.44 -8.64
CA GLU A 18 -5.07 1.05 -8.78
C GLU A 18 -4.82 0.41 -7.40
N ILE A 19 -4.23 1.14 -6.45
CA ILE A 19 -4.08 0.65 -5.07
C ILE A 19 -5.45 0.40 -4.41
N PHE A 20 -6.38 1.33 -4.53
CA PHE A 20 -7.73 1.17 -4.01
C PHE A 20 -8.41 -0.09 -4.59
N ARG A 21 -8.27 -0.31 -5.91
CA ARG A 21 -8.87 -1.45 -6.61
C ARG A 21 -8.22 -2.78 -6.27
N GLY A 22 -6.89 -2.83 -6.25
CA GLY A 22 -6.13 -4.06 -6.07
C GLY A 22 -6.09 -4.53 -4.61
N TYR A 23 -6.01 -3.60 -3.67
CA TYR A 23 -5.82 -3.92 -2.24
C TYR A 23 -7.08 -3.67 -1.41
N GLY A 24 -7.83 -2.62 -1.72
CA GLY A 24 -8.94 -2.15 -0.91
C GLY A 24 -8.51 -1.47 0.39
N LEU A 25 -9.40 -0.65 0.96
CA LEU A 25 -9.11 0.20 2.13
C LEU A 25 -8.65 -0.58 3.37
N ARG A 26 -9.20 -1.78 3.60
CA ARG A 26 -8.80 -2.62 4.73
C ARG A 26 -7.33 -3.02 4.66
N GLN A 27 -6.84 -3.39 3.48
CA GLN A 27 -5.44 -3.77 3.31
C GLN A 27 -4.53 -2.56 3.34
N VAL A 28 -4.96 -1.42 2.77
CA VAL A 28 -4.22 -0.16 2.90
C VAL A 28 -4.04 0.21 4.38
N LYS A 29 -5.11 0.20 5.17
CA LYS A 29 -5.03 0.45 6.62
C LYS A 29 -4.12 -0.54 7.32
N HIS A 30 -4.26 -1.84 7.03
CA HIS A 30 -3.41 -2.87 7.63
C HIS A 30 -1.92 -2.64 7.28
N PHE A 31 -1.61 -2.36 6.01
CA PHE A 31 -0.24 -2.11 5.59
C PHE A 31 0.35 -0.89 6.29
N VAL A 32 -0.35 0.25 6.27
CA VAL A 32 0.14 1.52 6.83
C VAL A 32 0.28 1.48 8.35
N GLU A 33 -0.72 0.95 9.06
CA GLU A 33 -0.76 1.04 10.53
C GLU A 33 -0.09 -0.16 11.23
N LEU A 34 -0.12 -1.35 10.63
CA LEU A 34 0.28 -2.59 11.31
C LEU A 34 1.57 -3.19 10.74
N SER A 35 1.70 -3.20 9.41
CA SER A 35 2.87 -3.81 8.75
C SER A 35 4.04 -2.85 8.68
N LEU A 36 3.83 -1.65 8.15
CA LEU A 36 4.89 -0.69 7.83
C LEU A 36 5.76 -0.31 9.05
N PRO A 37 5.21 -0.04 10.26
CA PRO A 37 6.04 0.29 11.41
C PRO A 37 7.01 -0.84 11.80
N LYS A 38 6.56 -2.10 11.70
CA LYS A 38 7.41 -3.27 12.01
C LYS A 38 8.50 -3.48 10.96
N ILE A 39 8.13 -3.28 9.70
CA ILE A 39 8.99 -3.41 8.53
C ILE A 39 10.09 -2.35 8.56
N GLU A 40 9.73 -1.09 8.81
CA GLU A 40 10.68 0.02 8.88
C GLU A 40 11.61 -0.08 10.10
N ALA A 41 11.11 -0.58 11.25
CA ALA A 41 11.91 -0.76 12.46
C ALA A 41 13.05 -1.78 12.33
N THR A 42 12.96 -2.70 11.35
CA THR A 42 13.95 -3.77 11.13
C THR A 42 14.76 -3.57 9.85
N LEU A 43 14.56 -2.44 9.17
CA LEU A 43 15.21 -2.14 7.91
C LEU A 43 16.73 -2.00 8.09
N PRO A 44 17.55 -2.58 7.20
CA PRO A 44 19.00 -2.38 7.22
C PRO A 44 19.35 -0.89 7.17
N GLN A 45 20.47 -0.50 7.76
CA GLN A 45 20.89 0.91 7.80
C GLN A 45 20.85 1.54 6.40
N GLN A 46 20.32 2.77 6.34
CA GLN A 46 20.15 3.58 5.12
C GLN A 46 19.19 3.01 4.07
N GLY A 47 18.42 1.98 4.43
CA GLY A 47 17.29 1.52 3.63
C GLY A 47 16.14 2.52 3.64
N LYS A 48 15.40 2.57 2.53
CA LYS A 48 14.07 3.19 2.44
C LYS A 48 13.09 2.17 1.88
N VAL A 49 11.96 1.97 2.54
CA VAL A 49 10.82 1.21 1.98
C VAL A 49 10.26 1.98 0.77
N LEU A 50 10.22 1.32 -0.38
CA LEU A 50 9.67 1.86 -1.61
C LEU A 50 8.16 1.60 -1.71
N GLY A 51 7.69 0.43 -1.28
CA GLY A 51 6.29 0.04 -1.43
C GLY A 51 6.13 -1.46 -1.64
N ILE A 52 5.05 -1.87 -2.31
CA ILE A 52 4.74 -3.27 -2.61
C ILE A 52 5.03 -3.55 -4.08
N ASN A 53 5.83 -4.58 -4.36
CA ASN A 53 6.18 -4.94 -5.73
C ASN A 53 5.10 -5.81 -6.40
N ALA A 54 5.25 -6.07 -7.70
CA ALA A 54 4.32 -6.90 -8.46
C ALA A 54 4.12 -8.35 -7.94
N GLU A 55 4.99 -8.85 -7.05
CA GLU A 55 4.84 -10.16 -6.40
C GLU A 55 4.09 -10.07 -5.06
N GLY A 56 3.59 -8.90 -4.67
CA GLY A 56 2.95 -8.66 -3.37
C GLY A 56 3.94 -8.57 -2.20
N LYS A 57 5.25 -8.43 -2.46
CA LYS A 57 6.28 -8.31 -1.41
C LYS A 57 6.64 -6.86 -1.19
N VAL A 58 6.90 -6.50 0.08
CA VAL A 58 7.41 -5.17 0.40
C VAL A 58 8.85 -5.06 -0.05
N GLN A 59 9.14 -4.03 -0.85
CA GLN A 59 10.46 -3.76 -1.40
C GLN A 59 11.06 -2.52 -0.74
N ALA A 60 12.32 -2.62 -0.36
CA ALA A 60 13.13 -1.50 0.10
C ALA A 60 14.42 -1.39 -0.72
N MET A 61 15.08 -0.25 -0.62
CA MET A 61 16.33 0.01 -1.31
C MET A 61 17.28 0.77 -0.40
N ASN A 62 18.55 0.34 -0.32
CA ASN A 62 19.59 1.14 0.30
C ASN A 62 19.85 2.38 -0.57
N THR A 63 19.79 3.54 0.05
CA THR A 63 19.87 4.84 -0.65
C THR A 63 21.28 5.15 -1.19
N GLU A 64 22.33 4.55 -0.64
CA GLU A 64 23.71 4.73 -1.08
C GLU A 64 24.12 3.70 -2.14
N THR A 65 23.88 2.42 -1.88
CA THR A 65 24.37 1.31 -2.72
C THR A 65 23.38 0.89 -3.80
N GLN A 66 22.13 1.36 -3.74
CA GLN A 66 21.02 0.91 -4.57
C GLN A 66 20.68 -0.59 -4.41
N GLN A 67 21.22 -1.26 -3.39
CA GLN A 67 20.88 -2.65 -3.08
C GLN A 67 19.40 -2.76 -2.72
N VAL A 68 18.71 -3.68 -3.39
CA VAL A 68 17.28 -3.95 -3.16
C VAL A 68 17.12 -5.02 -2.09
N TYR A 69 16.14 -4.84 -1.22
CA TYR A 69 15.74 -5.82 -0.22
C TYR A 69 14.24 -6.13 -0.35
N LEU A 70 13.87 -7.39 -0.13
CA LEU A 70 12.48 -7.83 -0.06
C LEU A 70 12.17 -8.29 1.35
N TRP A 71 11.01 -7.88 1.85
CA TRP A 71 10.46 -8.39 3.08
C TRP A 71 9.86 -9.77 2.84
N ILE A 72 10.35 -10.77 3.57
CA ILE A 72 9.87 -12.15 3.48
C ILE A 72 9.04 -12.51 4.72
N SER A 73 8.24 -13.57 4.61
CA SER A 73 7.25 -13.99 5.62
C SER A 73 7.82 -14.19 7.03
N ASP A 74 9.12 -14.47 7.15
CA ASP A 74 9.82 -14.68 8.42
C ASP A 74 10.17 -13.38 9.16
N GLN A 75 9.57 -12.25 8.76
CA GLN A 75 9.84 -10.92 9.30
C GLN A 75 11.31 -10.49 9.14
N GLN A 76 11.88 -10.80 7.98
CA GLN A 76 13.28 -10.52 7.67
C GLN A 76 13.41 -9.86 6.30
N TRP A 77 14.52 -9.14 6.13
CA TRP A 77 14.93 -8.57 4.85
C TRP A 77 15.88 -9.51 4.14
N GLN A 78 15.57 -9.84 2.88
CA GLN A 78 16.46 -10.60 2.00
C GLN A 78 16.95 -9.71 0.87
N ALA A 79 18.26 -9.70 0.61
CA ALA A 79 18.81 -9.02 -0.56
C ALA A 79 18.28 -9.65 -1.84
N ALA A 80 17.74 -8.81 -2.73
CA ALA A 80 17.27 -9.22 -4.05
C ALA A 80 18.36 -9.01 -5.11
N LYS A 81 18.37 -9.88 -6.12
CA LYS A 81 19.28 -9.77 -7.26
C LYS A 81 18.82 -8.72 -8.28
N THR A 82 17.52 -8.43 -8.31
CA THR A 82 16.91 -7.52 -9.27
C THR A 82 15.86 -6.65 -8.59
N LYS A 83 15.76 -5.41 -9.07
CA LYS A 83 14.66 -4.51 -8.73
C LYS A 83 13.42 -4.97 -9.49
N SER A 84 12.26 -4.98 -8.84
CA SER A 84 11.00 -5.19 -9.55
C SER A 84 10.75 -4.06 -10.56
N SER A 85 10.17 -4.41 -11.71
CA SER A 85 9.81 -3.45 -12.76
C SER A 85 8.69 -2.50 -12.34
N HIS A 86 7.84 -2.94 -11.40
CA HIS A 86 6.72 -2.17 -10.87
C HIS A 86 6.68 -2.25 -9.34
N VAL A 87 6.41 -1.11 -8.72
CA VAL A 87 6.22 -0.98 -7.28
C VAL A 87 5.07 0.00 -7.04
N ASP A 88 4.01 -0.48 -6.38
CA ASP A 88 2.99 0.38 -5.81
C ASP A 88 3.61 1.13 -4.63
N LEU A 89 3.76 2.45 -4.77
CA LEU A 89 4.60 3.23 -3.87
C LEU A 89 3.99 3.35 -2.47
N LYS A 90 4.85 3.29 -1.45
CA LYS A 90 4.48 3.52 -0.05
C LYS A 90 3.76 4.86 0.12
N GLU A 91 4.24 5.89 -0.55
CA GLU A 91 3.65 7.22 -0.53
C GLU A 91 2.22 7.25 -1.06
N ASP A 92 1.88 6.42 -2.07
CA ASP A 92 0.51 6.31 -2.56
C ASP A 92 -0.39 5.53 -1.59
N PHE A 93 0.13 4.51 -0.89
CA PHE A 93 -0.60 3.87 0.21
C PHE A 93 -0.92 4.86 1.35
N LEU A 94 0.05 5.71 1.72
CA LEU A 94 -0.14 6.73 2.74
C LEU A 94 -1.17 7.78 2.30
N ALA A 95 -1.13 8.21 1.04
CA ALA A 95 -2.09 9.16 0.49
C ALA A 95 -3.52 8.58 0.48
N VAL A 96 -3.71 7.32 0.05
CA VAL A 96 -5.02 6.64 0.14
C VAL A 96 -5.47 6.55 1.60
N TRP A 97 -4.56 6.19 2.52
CA TRP A 97 -4.88 6.11 3.94
C TRP A 97 -5.37 7.46 4.51
N GLU A 98 -4.74 8.57 4.12
CA GLU A 98 -5.10 9.92 4.54
C GLU A 98 -6.42 10.40 3.90
N ILE A 99 -6.58 10.26 2.58
CA ILE A 99 -7.77 10.73 1.85
C ILE A 99 -9.06 10.06 2.36
N PHE A 100 -8.98 8.78 2.69
CA PHE A 100 -10.12 8.05 3.25
C PHE A 100 -10.24 8.16 4.77
N ASP A 101 -9.35 8.93 5.43
CA ASP A 101 -9.31 9.11 6.87
C ASP A 101 -9.34 7.78 7.62
N LEU A 102 -8.50 6.84 7.17
CA LEU A 102 -8.57 5.46 7.64
C LEU A 102 -8.19 5.33 9.11
N GLN A 103 -7.45 6.28 9.67
CA GLN A 103 -7.08 6.32 11.10
C GLN A 103 -8.32 6.17 12.00
N HIS A 104 -9.43 6.81 11.64
CA HIS A 104 -10.66 6.86 12.43
C HIS A 104 -11.66 5.75 12.07
N GLN A 105 -11.28 4.82 11.19
CA GLN A 105 -12.15 3.73 10.75
C GLN A 105 -11.68 2.36 11.29
N ASP A 106 -12.64 1.54 11.70
CA ASP A 106 -12.35 0.17 12.11
C ASP A 106 -12.08 -0.75 10.91
N LEU A 107 -11.12 -1.67 11.05
CA LEU A 107 -10.76 -2.62 10.00
C LEU A 107 -11.93 -3.48 9.53
N ILE A 108 -12.86 -3.82 10.42
CA ILE A 108 -14.06 -4.62 10.08
C ILE A 108 -14.97 -3.82 9.15
N SER A 109 -15.19 -2.55 9.46
CA SER A 109 -16.03 -1.63 8.69
C SER A 109 -15.50 -1.38 7.27
N LEU A 110 -14.20 -1.55 7.05
CA LEU A 110 -13.55 -1.39 5.75
C LEU A 110 -13.66 -2.63 4.84
N SER A 111 -14.20 -3.74 5.35
CA SER A 111 -14.36 -4.97 4.57
C SER A 111 -15.35 -4.73 3.43
N HIS A 112 -15.05 -5.27 2.25
CA HIS A 112 -15.93 -5.23 1.07
C HIS A 112 -16.21 -3.87 0.43
N ILE A 113 -15.89 -2.75 1.08
CA ILE A 113 -16.12 -1.39 0.55
C ILE A 113 -15.63 -1.25 -0.89
N HIS A 114 -14.40 -1.66 -1.20
CA HIS A 114 -13.84 -1.50 -2.54
C HIS A 114 -14.63 -2.30 -3.59
N ARG A 115 -14.99 -3.55 -3.28
CA ARG A 115 -15.71 -4.44 -4.19
C ARG A 115 -17.10 -3.87 -4.46
N ASP A 116 -17.83 -3.55 -3.40
CA ASP A 116 -19.18 -3.01 -3.48
C ASP A 116 -19.18 -1.64 -4.21
N PHE A 117 -18.13 -0.83 -4.03
CA PHE A 117 -17.97 0.42 -4.78
C PHE A 117 -17.77 0.19 -6.27
N LEU A 118 -16.88 -0.74 -6.67
CA LEU A 118 -16.55 -1.02 -8.07
C LEU A 118 -17.70 -1.71 -8.82
N GLU A 119 -18.47 -2.57 -8.14
CA GLU A 119 -19.68 -3.18 -8.72
C GLU A 119 -20.73 -2.14 -9.10
N ASN A 120 -20.84 -1.07 -8.30
CA ASN A 120 -21.79 0.03 -8.55
C ASN A 120 -21.20 1.15 -9.41
N ASN A 121 -19.89 1.14 -9.66
CA ASN A 121 -19.17 2.12 -10.48
C ASN A 121 -18.21 1.39 -11.43
N PRO A 122 -18.75 0.58 -12.37
CA PRO A 122 -17.93 -0.17 -13.30
C PRO A 122 -17.07 0.79 -14.11
N ILE A 123 -15.76 0.54 -14.10
CA ILE A 123 -14.80 1.34 -14.86
C ILE A 123 -14.93 0.92 -16.32
N ASN A 124 -15.34 1.85 -17.18
CA ASN A 124 -15.30 1.71 -18.63
C ASN A 124 -13.88 1.91 -19.16
#